data_AF-A0A2G8LQC9-F1
#
_entry.id   AF-A0A2G8LQC9-F1
#
_cell.length_a   1.000
_cell.length_b   1.000
_cell.length_c   1.000
_cell.angle_alpha   90.00
_cell.angle_beta   90.00
_cell.angle_gamma   90.00
#
_symmetry.space_group_name_H-M   'P 1'
#
loop_
_entity.id
_entity.type
_entity.pdbx_description
1 polymer ?
#
loop_
_entity_poly.entity_id
_entity_poly.type
_entity_poly.pdbx_seq_one_letter_code
_entity_poly.pdbx_strand_id
1 'polypeptide(L)'
;MVRRKYNVAIYHLHGTSIPTGLSLCPVHEDIVEAIIASLPKGEKGNQLHLAVVWNLLELVKRYLKENRSWKDDDLHRSFEFALCNDQTDIIDQFLQHGINVQDFLNQSKLASLYAKIVDDCLLKDMLEEKRFQLGTAMTLKVVARVIMKFCLPGYQPLYDRHEDYTFDNPMRELFIWAVLQMRIKTAKLFLV
;
A
#
# COMPACT_ATOMS: atom_id res chain seq x y z
N MET A 1 -20.51 -33.81 -26.03
CA MET A 1 -20.62 -32.40 -26.46
C MET A 1 -20.44 -31.50 -25.23
N VAL A 2 -19.20 -31.21 -24.82
CA VAL A 2 -18.92 -30.45 -23.58
C VAL A 2 -18.88 -28.96 -23.91
N ARG A 3 -19.99 -28.26 -23.64
CA ARG A 3 -20.15 -26.81 -23.83
C ARG A 3 -19.75 -26.05 -22.57
N ARG A 4 -18.46 -25.78 -22.35
CA ARG A 4 -17.94 -24.57 -21.67
C ARG A 4 -16.50 -24.35 -22.13
N LYS A 5 -16.33 -23.50 -23.16
CA LYS A 5 -15.04 -23.23 -23.83
C LYS A 5 -14.25 -22.07 -23.20
N TYR A 6 -14.66 -21.62 -22.01
CA TYR A 6 -14.01 -20.52 -21.29
C TYR A 6 -13.95 -20.93 -19.81
N ASN A 7 -12.77 -20.84 -19.21
CA ASN A 7 -12.42 -21.13 -17.80
C ASN A 7 -11.78 -22.50 -17.51
N VAL A 8 -10.93 -23.02 -18.40
CA VAL A 8 -9.96 -24.05 -18.01
C VAL A 8 -8.57 -23.53 -18.33
N ALA A 9 -7.76 -23.30 -17.29
CA ALA A 9 -6.35 -22.98 -17.41
C ALA A 9 -5.56 -24.20 -16.92
N ILE A 10 -4.66 -24.71 -17.76
CA ILE A 10 -3.83 -25.91 -17.48
C ILE A 10 -2.42 -25.41 -17.18
N TYR A 11 -1.88 -25.74 -16.01
CA TYR A 11 -0.54 -25.36 -15.57
C TYR A 11 0.31 -26.59 -15.27
N HIS A 12 1.60 -26.52 -15.61
CA HIS A 12 2.60 -27.56 -15.36
C HIS A 12 3.56 -27.11 -14.26
N LEU A 13 3.46 -27.74 -13.08
CA LEU A 13 4.31 -27.47 -11.92
C LEU A 13 5.74 -27.98 -12.18
N HIS A 14 6.75 -27.10 -12.12
CA HIS A 14 8.15 -27.48 -12.28
C HIS A 14 8.86 -27.43 -10.92
N GLY A 15 9.00 -28.59 -10.27
CA GLY A 15 9.67 -28.68 -8.97
C GLY A 15 11.19 -28.44 -9.08
N THR A 16 11.68 -27.33 -8.52
CA THR A 16 13.11 -27.13 -8.25
C THR A 16 13.34 -26.63 -6.82
N SER A 17 14.53 -26.94 -6.29
CA SER A 17 14.90 -26.97 -4.86
C SER A 17 15.00 -25.59 -4.18
N ILE A 18 14.73 -25.59 -2.87
CA ILE A 18 14.50 -24.44 -1.99
C ILE A 18 15.82 -23.83 -1.46
N PRO A 19 16.06 -22.51 -1.59
CA PRO A 19 16.96 -21.76 -0.72
C PRO A 19 16.19 -21.13 0.45
N THR A 20 16.82 -21.11 1.61
CA THR A 20 16.29 -20.70 2.91
C THR A 20 15.92 -19.22 2.98
N GLY A 21 14.67 -18.95 3.40
CA GLY A 21 14.21 -17.64 3.89
C GLY A 21 12.86 -17.25 3.31
N LEU A 22 11.76 -17.46 4.06
CA LEU A 22 10.37 -16.96 3.89
C LEU A 22 9.80 -16.77 2.46
N SER A 23 10.44 -17.35 1.45
CA SER A 23 9.92 -17.56 0.11
C SER A 23 8.94 -18.71 0.24
N LEU A 24 7.69 -18.47 -0.14
CA LEU A 24 6.77 -19.56 -0.41
C LEU A 24 7.48 -20.54 -1.35
N CYS A 25 7.44 -21.85 -1.04
CA CYS A 25 8.10 -22.86 -1.86
C CYS A 25 7.73 -22.65 -3.35
N PRO A 26 8.62 -22.90 -4.32
CA PRO A 26 8.33 -22.67 -5.74
C PRO A 26 7.00 -23.30 -6.22
N VAL A 27 6.66 -24.47 -5.67
CA VAL A 27 5.37 -25.16 -5.90
C VAL A 27 4.15 -24.32 -5.48
N HIS A 28 4.29 -23.51 -4.44
CA HIS A 28 3.22 -22.64 -3.94
C HIS A 28 3.06 -21.38 -4.80
N GLU A 29 4.12 -20.81 -5.36
CA GLU A 29 4.03 -19.65 -6.26
C GLU A 29 3.31 -20.04 -7.56
N ASP A 30 3.66 -21.17 -8.16
CA ASP A 30 2.99 -21.69 -9.36
C ASP A 30 1.49 -21.96 -9.13
N ILE A 31 1.13 -22.52 -7.96
CA ILE A 31 -0.28 -22.77 -7.60
C ILE A 31 -1.03 -21.45 -7.43
N VAL A 32 -0.42 -20.47 -6.75
CA VAL A 32 -1.06 -19.18 -6.54
C VAL A 32 -1.21 -18.41 -7.86
N GLU A 33 -0.19 -18.44 -8.72
CA GLU A 33 -0.26 -17.86 -10.06
C GLU A 33 -1.36 -18.53 -10.89
N ALA A 34 -1.48 -19.86 -10.83
CA ALA A 34 -2.54 -20.62 -11.49
C ALA A 34 -3.94 -20.21 -10.97
N ILE A 35 -4.09 -20.01 -9.65
CA ILE A 35 -5.35 -19.54 -9.05
C ILE A 35 -5.69 -18.13 -9.55
N ILE A 36 -4.74 -17.19 -9.50
CA ILE A 36 -4.96 -15.81 -9.95
C ILE A 36 -5.31 -15.78 -11.45
N ALA A 37 -4.59 -16.55 -12.26
CA ALA A 37 -4.81 -16.59 -13.70
C ALA A 37 -6.08 -17.35 -14.11
N SER A 38 -6.61 -18.21 -13.23
CA SER A 38 -7.92 -18.84 -13.40
C SER A 38 -9.10 -17.87 -13.18
N LEU A 39 -8.86 -16.73 -12.51
CA LEU A 39 -9.87 -15.69 -12.36
C LEU A 39 -10.27 -15.11 -13.73
N PRO A 40 -11.54 -14.69 -13.90
CA PRO A 40 -12.01 -14.14 -15.17
C PRO A 40 -11.15 -12.95 -15.62
N LYS A 41 -10.79 -12.89 -16.91
CA LYS A 41 -9.98 -11.80 -17.50
C LYS A 41 -10.58 -10.39 -17.30
N GLY A 42 -11.84 -10.29 -16.88
CA GLY A 42 -12.53 -9.04 -16.55
C GLY A 42 -12.19 -8.47 -15.16
N GLU A 43 -11.49 -9.22 -14.30
CA GLU A 43 -11.16 -8.82 -12.93
C GLU A 43 -9.67 -8.53 -12.74
N LYS A 44 -9.06 -7.82 -13.69
CA LYS A 44 -7.62 -7.49 -13.65
C LYS A 44 -7.22 -6.75 -12.36
N GLY A 45 -8.11 -5.89 -11.84
CA GLY A 45 -7.92 -5.21 -10.55
C GLY A 45 -7.85 -6.19 -9.36
N ASN A 46 -8.73 -7.20 -9.31
CA ASN A 46 -8.68 -8.23 -8.28
C ASN A 46 -7.44 -9.12 -8.41
N GLN A 47 -7.03 -9.45 -9.64
CA GLN A 47 -5.80 -10.21 -9.89
C GLN A 47 -4.57 -9.48 -9.37
N LEU A 48 -4.44 -8.19 -9.67
CA LEU A 48 -3.37 -7.35 -9.16
C LEU A 48 -3.43 -7.25 -7.63
N HIS A 49 -4.62 -6.98 -7.08
CA HIS A 49 -4.79 -6.85 -5.64
C HIS A 49 -4.42 -8.13 -4.89
N LEU A 50 -4.80 -9.30 -5.40
CA LEU A 50 -4.40 -10.59 -4.82
C LEU A 50 -2.90 -10.84 -4.91
N ALA A 51 -2.27 -10.50 -6.05
CA ALA A 51 -0.82 -10.60 -6.19
C ALA A 51 -0.11 -9.73 -5.13
N VAL A 52 -0.63 -8.53 -4.85
CA VAL A 52 -0.12 -7.66 -3.78
C VAL A 52 -0.38 -8.24 -2.40
N VAL A 53 -1.60 -8.72 -2.11
CA VAL A 53 -1.96 -9.32 -0.82
C VAL A 53 -1.06 -10.50 -0.46
N TRP A 54 -0.72 -11.33 -1.44
CA TRP A 54 0.19 -12.47 -1.26
C TRP A 54 1.67 -12.14 -1.45
N ASN A 55 2.01 -10.85 -1.62
CA ASN A 55 3.39 -10.37 -1.77
C ASN A 55 4.15 -11.01 -2.95
N LEU A 56 3.46 -11.26 -4.06
CA LEU A 56 4.03 -11.83 -5.28
C LEU A 56 4.65 -10.75 -6.16
N LEU A 57 5.84 -10.26 -5.76
CA LEU A 57 6.51 -9.12 -6.39
C LEU A 57 6.68 -9.28 -7.91
N GLU A 58 7.15 -10.43 -8.38
CA GLU A 58 7.40 -10.65 -9.81
C GLU A 58 6.10 -10.65 -10.64
N LEU A 59 5.01 -11.15 -10.05
CA LEU A 59 3.69 -11.09 -10.66
C LEU A 59 3.17 -9.65 -10.75
N VAL A 60 3.33 -8.86 -9.69
CA VAL A 60 2.97 -7.45 -9.65
C VAL A 60 3.76 -6.67 -10.71
N LYS A 61 5.09 -6.86 -10.77
CA LYS A 61 5.97 -6.28 -11.79
C LYS A 61 5.47 -6.58 -13.19
N ARG A 62 5.12 -7.84 -13.45
CA ARG A 62 4.61 -8.28 -14.75
C ARG A 62 3.30 -7.58 -15.08
N TYR A 63 2.34 -7.53 -14.16
CA TYR A 63 1.06 -6.86 -14.39
C TYR A 63 1.20 -5.35 -14.63
N LEU A 64 2.05 -4.65 -13.88
CA LEU A 64 2.27 -3.22 -14.06
C LEU A 64 3.04 -2.89 -15.35
N LYS A 65 3.91 -3.78 -15.83
CA LYS A 65 4.65 -3.59 -17.10
C LYS A 65 3.85 -3.95 -18.34
N GLU A 66 2.94 -4.92 -18.24
CA GLU A 66 2.01 -5.22 -19.32
C GLU A 66 1.19 -3.95 -19.58
N ASN A 67 1.23 -3.43 -20.83
CA ASN A 67 0.59 -2.19 -21.26
C ASN A 67 -0.95 -2.26 -21.22
N ARG A 68 -1.49 -2.48 -20.02
CA ARG A 68 -2.89 -2.64 -19.68
C ARG A 68 -3.41 -1.27 -19.27
N SER A 69 -4.59 -0.91 -19.75
CA SER A 69 -5.33 0.23 -19.22
C SER A 69 -5.80 -0.12 -17.80
N TRP A 70 -5.23 0.52 -16.80
CA TRP A 70 -5.64 0.40 -15.40
C TRP A 70 -6.70 1.45 -15.05
N LYS A 71 -7.61 1.11 -14.14
CA LYS A 71 -8.44 2.11 -13.45
C LYS A 71 -7.67 2.61 -12.24
N ASP A 72 -7.75 3.90 -11.95
CA ASP A 72 -7.07 4.49 -10.81
C ASP A 72 -7.49 3.81 -9.50
N ASP A 73 -8.79 3.53 -9.31
CA ASP A 73 -9.31 2.82 -8.14
C ASP A 73 -8.65 1.45 -7.90
N ASP A 74 -8.37 0.69 -8.97
CA ASP A 74 -7.75 -0.63 -8.88
C ASP A 74 -6.28 -0.52 -8.44
N LEU A 75 -5.56 0.47 -8.97
CA LEU A 75 -4.18 0.78 -8.60
C LEU A 75 -4.10 1.32 -7.17
N HIS A 76 -4.94 2.31 -6.84
CA HIS A 76 -5.00 2.97 -5.54
C HIS A 76 -5.31 1.98 -4.42
N ARG A 77 -6.27 1.07 -4.63
CA ARG A 77 -6.60 0.02 -3.67
C ARG A 77 -5.42 -0.90 -3.40
N SER A 78 -4.71 -1.31 -4.45
CA SER A 78 -3.56 -2.22 -4.34
C SER A 78 -2.36 -1.51 -3.71
N PHE A 79 -2.11 -0.26 -4.10
CA PHE A 79 -1.08 0.59 -3.53
C PHE A 79 -1.31 0.87 -2.04
N GLU A 80 -2.55 1.17 -1.62
CA GLU A 80 -2.91 1.35 -0.21
C GLU A 80 -2.61 0.10 0.63
N PHE A 81 -2.92 -1.08 0.10
CA PHE A 81 -2.60 -2.33 0.79
C PHE A 81 -1.09 -2.50 0.94
N ALA A 82 -0.32 -2.28 -0.12
CA ALA A 82 1.13 -2.37 -0.09
C ALA A 82 1.73 -1.39 0.94
N LEU A 83 1.23 -0.16 1.00
CA LEU A 83 1.60 0.83 2.02
C LEU A 83 1.32 0.29 3.43
N CYS A 84 0.08 -0.11 3.73
CA CYS A 84 -0.29 -0.55 5.08
C CYS A 84 0.59 -1.70 5.59
N ASN A 85 0.94 -2.63 4.69
CA ASN A 85 1.71 -3.84 5.00
C ASN A 85 3.23 -3.69 4.81
N ASP A 86 3.73 -2.46 4.61
CA ASP A 86 5.16 -2.16 4.43
C ASP A 86 5.85 -3.00 3.33
N GLN A 87 5.14 -3.26 2.25
CA GLN A 87 5.67 -4.02 1.10
C GLN A 87 6.54 -3.11 0.22
N THR A 88 7.72 -2.71 0.72
CA THR A 88 8.59 -1.70 0.10
C THR A 88 8.86 -1.95 -1.39
N ASP A 89 9.20 -3.18 -1.76
CA ASP A 89 9.56 -3.51 -3.15
C ASP A 89 8.34 -3.38 -4.09
N ILE A 90 7.13 -3.69 -3.60
CA ILE A 90 5.89 -3.52 -4.37
C ILE A 90 5.53 -2.05 -4.50
N ILE A 91 5.66 -1.26 -3.43
CA ILE A 91 5.43 0.19 -3.43
C ILE A 91 6.31 0.86 -4.51
N ASP A 92 7.60 0.49 -4.56
CA ASP A 92 8.54 0.96 -5.57
C ASP A 92 8.06 0.66 -7.00
N GLN A 93 7.50 -0.52 -7.25
CA GLN A 93 6.95 -0.85 -8.58
C GLN A 93 5.73 -0.02 -8.96
N PHE A 94 4.85 0.31 -8.01
CA PHE A 94 3.73 1.23 -8.28
C PHE A 94 4.20 2.65 -8.59
N LEU A 95 5.23 3.14 -7.89
CA LEU A 95 5.82 4.45 -8.16
C LEU A 95 6.49 4.48 -9.54
N GLN A 96 7.26 3.45 -9.90
CA GLN A 96 7.89 3.31 -11.22
C GLN A 96 6.87 3.19 -12.35
N HIS A 97 5.71 2.58 -12.09
CA HIS A 97 4.61 2.53 -13.05
C HIS A 97 3.96 3.91 -13.29
N GLY A 98 4.13 4.85 -12.36
CA GLY A 98 3.59 6.22 -12.48
C GLY A 98 2.20 6.39 -11.88
N ILE A 99 1.90 5.68 -10.79
CA ILE A 99 0.63 5.89 -10.06
C ILE A 99 0.46 7.37 -9.68
N ASN A 100 -0.74 7.94 -9.92
CA ASN A 100 -1.00 9.32 -9.55
C ASN A 100 -1.24 9.45 -8.03
N VAL A 101 -0.18 9.79 -7.30
CA VAL A 101 -0.23 9.97 -5.84
C VAL A 101 -1.05 11.22 -5.45
N GLN A 102 -1.14 12.23 -6.33
CA GLN A 102 -1.95 13.43 -6.09
C GLN A 102 -3.44 13.10 -6.00
N ASP A 103 -3.92 12.22 -6.88
CA ASP A 103 -5.32 11.79 -6.88
C ASP A 103 -5.59 10.75 -5.78
N PHE A 104 -4.60 9.92 -5.46
CA PHE A 104 -4.69 8.92 -4.41
C PHE A 104 -4.81 9.56 -3.01
N LEU A 105 -3.99 10.58 -2.72
CA LEU A 105 -3.77 11.05 -1.37
C LEU A 105 -4.54 12.35 -1.10
N ASN A 106 -5.63 12.22 -0.35
CA ASN A 106 -6.34 13.33 0.28
C ASN A 106 -6.27 13.23 1.81
N GLN A 107 -6.78 14.25 2.50
CA GLN A 107 -6.71 14.34 3.97
C GLN A 107 -7.38 13.15 4.68
N SER A 108 -8.53 12.70 4.16
CA SER A 108 -9.25 11.54 4.69
C SER A 108 -8.45 10.25 4.50
N LYS A 109 -7.85 10.07 3.31
CA LYS A 109 -6.97 8.92 3.02
C LYS A 109 -5.77 8.89 3.95
N LEU A 110 -5.07 10.02 4.12
CA LEU A 110 -3.92 10.10 5.02
C LEU A 110 -4.32 9.83 6.48
N ALA A 111 -5.43 10.38 6.96
CA ALA A 111 -5.96 10.07 8.29
C ALA A 111 -6.30 8.58 8.45
N SER A 112 -6.84 7.94 7.41
CA SER A 112 -7.08 6.49 7.38
C SER A 112 -5.77 5.69 7.44
N LEU A 113 -4.72 6.12 6.74
CA LEU A 113 -3.39 5.49 6.82
C LEU A 113 -2.79 5.59 8.23
N TYR A 114 -2.95 6.73 8.92
CA TYR A 114 -2.54 6.85 10.32
C TYR A 114 -3.39 5.97 11.26
N ALA A 115 -4.67 5.76 10.96
CA ALA A 115 -5.52 4.86 11.74
C ALA A 115 -5.15 3.37 11.58
N LYS A 116 -4.49 3.01 10.47
CA LYS A 116 -4.08 1.63 10.12
C LYS A 116 -2.64 1.29 10.52
N ILE A 117 -1.97 2.15 11.30
CA ILE A 117 -0.62 1.86 11.81
C ILE A 117 -0.65 0.58 12.65
N VAL A 118 0.40 -0.23 12.49
CA VAL A 118 0.59 -1.51 13.20
C VAL A 118 0.65 -1.28 14.71
N ASP A 119 0.09 -2.21 15.49
CA ASP A 119 -0.07 -2.12 16.94
C ASP A 119 1.25 -1.92 17.71
N ASP A 120 2.37 -2.42 17.21
CA ASP A 120 3.67 -2.43 17.92
C ASP A 120 4.48 -1.12 17.80
N CYS A 121 3.84 0.02 17.60
CA CYS A 121 4.52 1.32 17.39
C CYS A 121 4.09 2.36 18.43
N LEU A 122 5.05 2.98 19.12
CA LEU A 122 4.81 4.09 20.08
C LEU A 122 3.94 5.21 19.51
N LEU A 123 4.08 5.49 18.20
CA LEU A 123 3.25 6.48 17.51
C LEU A 123 1.76 6.14 17.61
N LYS A 124 1.40 4.86 17.50
CA LYS A 124 0.01 4.40 17.59
C LYS A 124 -0.56 4.68 18.97
N ASP A 125 0.15 4.30 20.03
CA ASP A 125 -0.26 4.56 21.41
C ASP A 125 -0.52 6.05 21.64
N MET A 126 0.39 6.90 21.16
CA MET A 126 0.27 8.36 21.30
C MET A 126 -0.89 8.94 20.49
N LEU A 127 -1.16 8.40 19.30
CA LEU A 127 -2.29 8.78 18.47
C LEU A 127 -3.62 8.36 19.10
N GLU A 128 -3.70 7.13 19.62
CA GLU A 128 -4.89 6.60 20.27
C GLU A 128 -5.21 7.32 21.58
N GLU A 129 -4.20 7.55 22.42
CA GLU A 129 -4.31 8.35 23.64
C GLU A 129 -4.86 9.75 23.31
N LYS A 130 -4.27 10.41 22.30
CA LYS A 130 -4.69 11.76 21.92
C LYS A 130 -6.09 11.79 21.31
N ARG A 131 -6.43 10.80 20.50
CA ARG A 131 -7.76 10.64 19.90
C ARG A 131 -8.81 10.43 20.99
N PHE A 132 -8.54 9.57 21.97
CA PHE A 132 -9.43 9.28 23.09
C PHE A 132 -9.65 10.52 23.98
N GLN A 133 -8.59 11.25 24.31
CA GLN A 133 -8.68 12.52 25.05
C GLN A 133 -9.59 13.56 24.39
N LEU A 134 -9.63 13.57 23.05
CA LEU A 134 -10.43 14.51 22.27
C LEU A 134 -11.82 13.98 21.89
N GLY A 135 -12.12 12.72 22.21
CA GLY A 135 -13.41 12.10 21.88
C GLY A 135 -13.75 12.11 20.40
N THR A 136 -12.75 12.02 19.52
CA THR A 136 -12.92 12.20 18.06
C THR A 136 -12.42 10.99 17.27
N ALA A 137 -12.73 10.92 15.98
CA ALA A 137 -12.15 9.93 15.08
C ALA A 137 -10.67 10.24 14.77
N MET A 138 -9.96 9.35 14.07
CA MET A 138 -8.62 9.69 13.60
C MET A 138 -8.72 10.83 12.58
N THR A 139 -8.09 11.97 12.88
CA THR A 139 -8.06 13.15 12.02
C THR A 139 -6.64 13.70 11.94
N LEU A 140 -6.33 14.46 10.90
CA LEU A 140 -5.01 15.08 10.78
C LEU A 140 -4.72 16.11 11.88
N LYS A 141 -5.76 16.71 12.48
CA LYS A 141 -5.62 17.57 13.68
C LYS A 141 -5.09 16.78 14.88
N VAL A 142 -5.51 15.52 15.06
CA VAL A 142 -4.95 14.62 16.09
C VAL A 142 -3.48 14.32 15.78
N VAL A 143 -3.18 13.94 14.54
CA VAL A 143 -1.81 13.62 14.08
C VAL A 143 -0.88 14.82 14.28
N ALA A 144 -1.30 16.02 13.87
CA ALA A 144 -0.55 17.26 14.05
C ALA A 144 -0.19 17.51 15.53
N ARG A 145 -1.14 17.30 16.44
CA ARG A 145 -0.91 17.47 17.89
C ARG A 145 0.08 16.47 18.46
N VAL A 146 0.12 15.25 17.92
CA VAL A 146 1.10 14.24 18.31
C VAL A 146 2.48 14.59 17.74
N ILE A 147 2.57 14.91 16.45
CA ILE A 147 3.83 15.30 15.79
C ILE A 147 4.45 16.53 16.47
N MET A 148 3.64 17.53 16.84
CA MET A 148 4.11 18.72 17.55
C MET A 148 4.90 18.41 18.82
N LYS A 149 4.57 17.32 19.54
CA LYS A 149 5.30 16.93 20.75
C LYS A 149 6.77 16.56 20.47
N PHE A 150 7.07 16.16 19.24
CA PHE A 150 8.41 15.76 18.81
C PHE A 150 9.19 16.87 18.09
N CYS A 151 8.52 17.97 17.75
CA CYS A 151 9.14 19.06 17.01
C CYS A 151 9.63 20.18 17.94
N LEU A 152 10.55 21.00 17.43
CA LEU A 152 11.10 22.15 18.16
C LEU A 152 10.02 23.21 18.46
N PRO A 153 10.18 24.00 19.54
CA PRO A 153 9.33 25.18 19.78
C PRO A 153 9.31 26.10 18.56
N GLY A 154 8.11 26.44 18.07
CA GLY A 154 7.92 27.25 16.87
C GLY A 154 7.64 26.46 15.58
N TYR A 155 7.68 25.13 15.62
CA TYR A 155 7.17 24.31 14.53
C TYR A 155 5.66 24.53 14.36
N GLN A 156 5.26 24.92 13.15
CA GLN A 156 3.85 24.99 12.75
C GLN A 156 3.44 23.61 12.20
N PRO A 157 2.35 23.01 12.68
CA PRO A 157 1.94 21.70 12.20
C PRO A 157 1.54 21.77 10.74
N LEU A 158 2.06 20.84 9.94
CA LEU A 158 1.71 20.70 8.52
C LEU A 158 0.19 20.68 8.29
N TYR A 159 -0.56 20.06 9.21
CA TYR A 159 -2.00 19.85 9.06
C TYR A 159 -2.89 20.88 9.77
N ASP A 160 -2.35 22.04 10.17
CA ASP A 160 -3.11 23.11 10.83
C ASP A 160 -3.76 24.10 9.84
N ARG A 161 -3.66 23.83 8.53
CA ARG A 161 -4.27 24.65 7.47
C ARG A 161 -5.79 24.43 7.37
N HIS A 162 -6.50 25.43 6.83
CA HIS A 162 -7.96 25.46 6.63
C HIS A 162 -8.56 24.17 6.05
N GLU A 163 -9.83 23.91 6.32
CA GLU A 163 -10.56 22.77 5.75
C GLU A 163 -10.51 22.81 4.19
N ASP A 164 -10.30 21.64 3.57
CA ASP A 164 -10.35 21.39 2.12
C ASP A 164 -9.15 21.80 1.22
N TYR A 165 -7.92 21.88 1.74
CA TYR A 165 -6.73 21.94 0.88
C TYR A 165 -6.29 20.56 0.35
N THR A 166 -5.77 20.54 -0.87
CA THR A 166 -5.00 19.43 -1.42
C THR A 166 -3.55 19.53 -0.95
N PHE A 167 -2.86 18.40 -0.79
CA PHE A 167 -1.46 18.44 -0.39
C PHE A 167 -0.62 19.06 -1.50
N ASP A 168 0.14 20.12 -1.16
CA ASP A 168 1.12 20.73 -2.07
C ASP A 168 2.15 19.71 -2.57
N ASN A 169 2.48 18.75 -1.71
CA ASN A 169 3.36 17.64 -2.02
C ASN A 169 2.87 16.38 -1.27
N PRO A 170 2.07 15.50 -1.88
CA PRO A 170 1.55 14.30 -1.22
C PRO A 170 2.65 13.27 -0.93
N MET A 171 3.74 13.25 -1.70
CA MET A 171 4.89 12.37 -1.44
C MET A 171 5.56 12.74 -0.11
N ARG A 172 5.67 14.03 0.22
CA ARG A 172 6.15 14.50 1.53
C ARG A 172 5.29 13.96 2.68
N GLU A 173 3.98 13.92 2.51
CA GLU A 173 3.10 13.43 3.56
C GLU A 173 3.24 11.90 3.76
N LEU A 174 3.40 11.13 2.68
CA LEU A 174 3.74 9.70 2.75
C LEU A 174 5.14 9.45 3.35
N PHE A 175 6.11 10.31 3.04
CA PHE A 175 7.44 10.29 3.64
C PHE A 175 7.36 10.41 5.17
N ILE A 176 6.65 11.43 5.66
CA ILE A 176 6.48 11.67 7.10
C ILE A 176 5.74 10.50 7.75
N TRP A 177 4.66 10.03 7.12
CA TRP A 177 3.91 8.87 7.60
C TRP A 177 4.80 7.61 7.72
N ALA A 178 5.71 7.37 6.77
CA ALA A 178 6.65 6.25 6.82
C ALA A 178 7.75 6.43 7.88
N VAL A 179 8.33 7.63 8.00
CA VAL A 179 9.38 7.95 8.98
C VAL A 179 8.89 7.78 10.41
N LEU A 180 7.67 8.26 10.71
CA LEU A 180 7.11 8.17 12.06
C LEU A 180 6.85 6.72 12.50
N GLN A 181 6.71 5.79 11.54
CA GLN A 181 6.60 4.35 11.78
C GLN A 181 7.95 3.62 11.71
N MET A 182 9.07 4.34 11.62
CA MET A 182 10.42 3.79 11.45
C MET A 182 10.61 2.95 10.17
N ARG A 183 9.75 3.12 9.16
CA ARG A 183 9.82 2.41 7.87
C ARG A 183 10.82 3.09 6.93
N ILE A 184 12.10 3.09 7.32
CA ILE A 184 13.14 3.90 6.66
C ILE A 184 13.34 3.53 5.19
N LYS A 185 13.25 2.24 4.83
CA LYS A 185 13.37 1.80 3.42
C LYS A 185 12.23 2.35 2.58
N THR A 186 10.99 2.21 3.05
CA THR A 186 9.79 2.77 2.41
C THR A 186 9.83 4.30 2.34
N ALA A 187 10.27 4.97 3.41
CA ALA A 187 10.41 6.42 3.42
C ALA A 187 11.33 6.94 2.31
N LYS A 188 12.46 6.27 2.05
CA LYS A 188 13.40 6.68 1.00
C LYS A 188 12.79 6.72 -0.40
N LEU A 189 11.74 5.93 -0.66
CA LEU A 189 11.04 5.94 -1.94
C LEU A 189 10.29 7.25 -2.21
N PHE A 190 9.95 8.00 -1.16
CA PHE A 190 9.17 9.23 -1.26
C PHE A 190 10.03 10.51 -1.26
N LEU A 191 11.35 10.38 -1.34
CA LEU A 191 12.31 11.51 -1.41
C LEU A 191 12.60 11.98 -2.84
N VAL A 192 12.00 11.32 -3.85
CA VAL A 192 12.24 11.57 -5.28
C VAL A 192 11.54 12.84 -5.76
#